data_AF-A0A369MN28-F1
#
_entry.id   AF-A0A369MN28-F1
#
_cell.length_a   1.000
_cell.length_b   1.000
_cell.length_c   1.000
_cell.angle_alpha   90.00
_cell.angle_beta   90.00
_cell.angle_gamma   90.00
#
_symmetry.space_group_name_H-M   'P 1'
#
loop_
_entity.id
_entity.type
_entity.pdbx_description
1 polymer ?
#
loop_
_entity_poly.entity_id
_entity_poly.type
_entity_poly.pdbx_seq_one_letter_code
_entity_poly.pdbx_strand_id
1 'polypeptide(L)'
;MAIKVTSEGGLLYFLQKLRQLFVPRELRTGSSSEYKVLSDNNLTDGLVAKIENADSHVFSGSYSDLTAKPSINGRTLEGSQSLADLGIAAAADVPTRVSQLANDSGFAVATTVGEDIAAGDKATLASAKKYADDKAAAIHVPAKVSELTNDSGYQTSADVQSSVDGAVGAAKSELQSAIESAVSSTYKPAGSVAFASLPAPSKANLGKVYNVTDAFTTTASFVDGAGQTYPKGTNVVCVNTSGTTYMWDVLAGMVDLSPYLKSADLSTVTNADIDAMF
;
A
#
# COMPACT_ATOMS: atom_id res chain seq x y z
N MET A 1 27.56 154.94 -65.47
CA MET A 1 27.31 154.16 -64.24
C MET A 1 27.66 155.07 -63.06
N ALA A 2 26.66 155.60 -62.35
CA ALA A 2 26.90 156.55 -61.27
C ALA A 2 27.28 155.78 -59.99
N ILE A 3 28.52 155.95 -59.54
CA ILE A 3 28.98 155.44 -58.24
C ILE A 3 28.30 156.30 -57.18
N LYS A 4 27.35 155.71 -56.45
CA LYS A 4 26.75 156.35 -55.26
C LYS A 4 27.58 155.98 -54.05
N VAL A 5 28.20 156.96 -53.41
CA VAL A 5 28.96 156.78 -52.18
C VAL A 5 28.09 157.17 -50.99
N THR A 6 28.08 156.34 -49.95
CA THR A 6 27.30 156.56 -48.72
C THR A 6 27.96 157.63 -47.85
N SER A 7 27.15 158.48 -47.20
CA SER A 7 27.63 159.38 -46.15
C SER A 7 27.87 158.62 -44.84
N GLU A 8 28.62 159.21 -43.91
CA GLU A 8 28.85 158.65 -42.58
C GLU A 8 27.53 158.37 -41.84
N GLY A 9 26.53 159.25 -42.00
CA GLY A 9 25.18 159.04 -41.47
C GLY A 9 24.45 157.83 -42.09
N GLY A 10 24.69 157.53 -43.36
CA GLY A 10 24.13 156.35 -44.04
C GLY A 10 24.69 155.03 -43.49
N LEU A 11 25.98 154.99 -43.17
CA LEU A 11 26.63 153.82 -42.58
C LEU A 11 26.10 153.55 -41.16
N LEU A 12 25.89 154.61 -40.36
CA LEU A 12 25.37 154.50 -39.01
C LEU A 12 23.94 153.93 -39.00
N TYR A 13 23.08 154.40 -39.93
CA TYR A 13 21.72 153.89 -40.08
C TYR A 13 21.69 152.40 -40.45
N PHE A 14 22.55 151.97 -41.39
CA PHE A 14 22.67 150.56 -41.76
C PHE A 14 23.05 149.68 -40.56
N LEU A 15 24.06 150.08 -39.79
CA LEU A 15 24.50 149.34 -38.60
C LEU A 15 23.42 149.25 -37.54
N GLN A 16 22.62 150.31 -37.35
CA GLN A 16 21.53 150.31 -36.38
C GLN A 16 20.40 149.36 -36.79
N LYS A 17 20.04 149.31 -38.08
CA LYS A 17 19.09 148.34 -38.63
C LYS A 17 19.60 146.90 -38.49
N LEU A 18 20.88 146.67 -38.79
CA LEU A 18 21.50 145.34 -38.66
C LEU A 18 21.41 144.82 -37.22
N ARG A 19 21.60 145.68 -36.22
CA ARG A 19 21.55 145.30 -34.81
C ARG A 19 20.15 144.90 -34.34
N GLN A 20 19.10 145.47 -34.91
CA GLN A 20 17.71 145.11 -34.60
C GLN A 20 17.27 143.75 -35.19
N LEU A 21 18.01 143.21 -36.17
CA LEU A 21 17.73 141.90 -36.78
C LEU A 21 18.20 140.70 -35.94
N PHE A 22 18.95 140.92 -34.86
CA PHE A 22 19.44 139.86 -33.98
C PHE A 22 18.88 140.00 -32.56
N VAL A 23 18.32 138.92 -32.01
CA VAL A 23 17.88 138.85 -30.61
C VAL A 23 19.11 138.64 -29.71
N PRO A 24 19.32 139.47 -28.66
CA PRO A 24 20.44 139.29 -27.74
C PRO A 24 20.28 138.00 -26.93
N ARG A 25 21.37 137.27 -26.71
CA ARG A 25 21.39 136.06 -25.86
C ARG A 25 21.05 136.43 -24.41
N GLU A 26 20.24 135.61 -23.73
CA GLU A 26 19.96 135.78 -22.30
C GLU A 26 21.12 135.28 -21.45
N LEU A 27 21.46 136.04 -20.40
CA LEU A 27 22.44 135.62 -19.40
C LEU A 27 21.92 134.45 -18.56
N ARG A 28 22.82 133.54 -18.16
CA ARG A 28 22.54 132.47 -17.19
C ARG A 28 22.02 133.11 -15.91
N THR A 29 20.95 132.58 -15.33
CA THR A 29 20.38 133.11 -14.08
C THR A 29 21.47 133.20 -13.01
N GLY A 30 21.72 134.40 -12.49
CA GLY A 30 22.78 134.69 -11.51
C GLY A 30 24.16 135.03 -12.09
N SER A 31 24.35 135.04 -13.42
CA SER A 31 25.60 135.44 -14.09
C SER A 31 25.47 136.79 -14.77
N SER A 32 26.52 137.61 -14.70
CA SER A 32 26.63 138.90 -15.41
C SER A 32 27.42 138.80 -16.72
N SER A 33 28.01 137.64 -17.03
CA SER A 33 28.94 137.48 -18.16
C SER A 33 28.76 136.21 -18.99
N GLU A 34 28.00 135.21 -18.53
CA GLU A 34 27.78 133.95 -19.27
C GLU A 34 26.34 133.83 -19.76
N TYR A 35 26.15 133.37 -21.00
CA TYR A 35 24.84 133.13 -21.59
C TYR A 35 24.31 131.73 -21.28
N LYS A 36 22.99 131.58 -21.12
CA LYS A 36 22.34 130.28 -20.89
C LYS A 36 22.71 129.25 -21.96
N VAL A 37 22.94 128.01 -21.53
CA VAL A 37 23.06 126.81 -22.39
C VAL A 37 21.90 125.84 -22.13
N LEU A 38 21.76 124.79 -22.96
CA LEU A 38 20.66 123.81 -22.87
C LEU A 38 20.49 123.16 -21.49
N SER A 39 21.58 123.00 -20.72
CA SER A 39 21.54 122.44 -19.36
C SER A 39 20.95 123.38 -18.30
N ASP A 40 20.77 124.66 -18.62
CA ASP A 40 20.29 125.67 -17.68
C ASP A 40 18.75 125.82 -17.70
N ASN A 41 18.04 124.96 -18.44
CA ASN A 41 16.58 124.87 -18.41
C ASN A 41 16.12 124.10 -17.15
N ASN A 42 15.50 124.79 -16.19
CA ASN A 42 14.90 124.14 -15.02
C ASN A 42 13.83 123.11 -15.46
N LEU A 43 13.99 121.84 -15.06
CA LEU A 43 12.97 120.81 -15.18
C LEU A 43 11.72 121.23 -14.38
N THR A 44 10.52 120.96 -14.91
CA THR A 44 9.26 121.28 -14.19
C THR A 44 9.11 120.42 -12.94
N ASP A 45 8.46 120.96 -11.90
CA ASP A 45 8.24 120.28 -10.60
C ASP A 45 7.63 118.87 -10.75
N GLY A 46 6.77 118.67 -11.76
CA GLY A 46 6.16 117.37 -12.03
C GLY A 46 7.14 116.30 -12.55
N LEU A 47 8.21 116.69 -13.24
CA LEU A 47 9.27 115.77 -13.65
C LEU A 47 10.23 115.50 -12.49
N VAL A 48 10.54 116.51 -11.68
CA VAL A 48 11.33 116.35 -10.45
C VAL A 48 10.67 115.34 -9.52
N ALA A 49 9.36 115.49 -9.26
CA ALA A 49 8.63 114.55 -8.40
C ALA A 49 8.62 113.11 -8.93
N LYS A 50 8.54 112.90 -10.26
CA LYS A 50 8.60 111.56 -10.86
C LYS A 50 9.99 110.94 -10.73
N ILE A 51 11.05 111.73 -10.86
CA ILE A 51 12.44 111.27 -10.70
C ILE A 51 12.71 110.92 -9.24
N GLU A 52 12.31 111.78 -8.30
CA GLU A 52 12.49 111.53 -6.85
C GLU A 52 11.70 110.29 -6.37
N ASN A 53 10.52 110.02 -6.93
CA ASN A 53 9.71 108.85 -6.55
C ASN A 53 10.09 107.55 -7.28
N ALA A 54 10.90 107.60 -8.34
CA ALA A 54 11.30 106.41 -9.10
C ALA A 54 12.16 105.44 -8.28
N ASP A 55 12.89 105.93 -7.28
CA ASP A 55 13.70 105.10 -6.37
C ASP A 55 12.85 104.20 -5.44
N SER A 56 11.54 104.45 -5.32
CA SER A 56 10.68 103.67 -4.42
C SER A 56 10.25 102.30 -4.96
N HIS A 57 10.57 101.97 -6.21
CA HIS A 57 10.12 100.73 -6.88
C HIS A 57 11.25 99.74 -7.19
N VAL A 58 12.41 99.90 -6.55
CA VAL A 58 13.50 98.92 -6.65
C VAL A 58 13.17 97.74 -5.74
N PHE A 59 12.84 96.58 -6.32
CA PHE A 59 12.79 95.33 -5.56
C PHE A 59 14.15 95.12 -4.89
N SER A 60 14.19 95.17 -3.55
CA SER A 60 15.46 95.20 -2.82
C SER A 60 16.22 93.86 -2.88
N GLY A 61 15.60 92.82 -3.42
CA GLY A 61 16.06 91.44 -3.32
C GLY A 61 15.77 90.82 -1.95
N SER A 62 15.23 91.57 -0.99
CA SER A 62 14.94 91.08 0.36
C SER A 62 13.74 90.16 0.38
N TYR A 63 13.85 89.08 1.15
CA TYR A 63 12.77 88.10 1.34
C TYR A 63 11.47 88.73 1.89
N SER A 64 11.59 89.79 2.70
CA SER A 64 10.46 90.55 3.25
C SER A 64 9.51 91.09 2.18
N ASP A 65 10.06 91.43 1.01
CA ASP A 65 9.36 92.11 -0.08
C ASP A 65 8.51 91.13 -0.90
N LEU A 66 8.65 89.82 -0.67
CA LEU A 66 7.86 88.79 -1.31
C LEU A 66 6.44 88.75 -0.73
N THR A 67 5.46 89.02 -1.60
CA THR A 67 4.02 88.91 -1.30
C THR A 67 3.50 87.47 -1.37
N ALA A 68 4.17 86.61 -2.15
CA ALA A 68 3.91 85.18 -2.24
C ALA A 68 5.14 84.40 -1.77
N LYS A 69 5.28 84.29 -0.45
CA LYS A 69 6.41 83.60 0.18
C LYS A 69 6.40 82.10 -0.16
N PRO A 70 7.53 81.50 -0.55
CA PRO A 70 7.64 80.06 -0.77
C PRO A 70 7.28 79.25 0.49
N SER A 71 6.77 78.04 0.30
CA SER A 71 6.44 77.12 1.39
C SER A 71 6.74 75.66 1.03
N ILE A 72 6.98 74.82 2.04
CA ILE A 72 7.09 73.36 1.92
C ILE A 72 6.06 72.73 2.87
N ASN A 73 5.27 71.76 2.40
CA ASN A 73 4.22 71.11 3.18
C ASN A 73 3.24 72.10 3.87
N GLY A 74 2.96 73.23 3.21
CA GLY A 74 2.10 74.29 3.76
C GLY A 74 2.77 75.18 4.81
N ARG A 75 4.09 75.07 5.02
CA ARG A 75 4.86 75.85 5.99
C ARG A 75 5.76 76.85 5.28
N THR A 76 5.57 78.14 5.58
CA THR A 76 6.31 79.25 4.98
C THR A 76 7.81 79.14 5.26
N LEU A 77 8.64 79.36 4.26
CA LEU A 77 10.10 79.28 4.37
C LEU A 77 10.69 80.57 4.93
N GLU A 78 10.93 80.67 6.23
CA GLU A 78 11.45 81.89 6.84
C GLU A 78 12.60 81.62 7.82
N GLY A 79 13.64 82.45 7.77
CA GLY A 79 14.81 82.30 8.64
C GLY A 79 15.50 80.92 8.50
N SER A 80 16.03 80.42 9.61
CA SER A 80 16.56 79.06 9.70
C SER A 80 15.49 78.15 10.30
N GLN A 81 15.01 77.20 9.51
CA GLN A 81 14.03 76.20 9.93
C GLN A 81 14.67 74.80 9.88
N SER A 82 14.35 73.97 10.86
CA SER A 82 14.73 72.56 10.87
C SER A 82 13.82 71.73 9.96
N LEU A 83 14.21 70.48 9.68
CA LEU A 83 13.35 69.53 8.97
C LEU A 83 12.01 69.32 9.70
N ALA A 84 12.03 69.28 11.04
CA ALA A 84 10.84 69.16 11.86
C ALA A 84 9.92 70.39 11.72
N ASP A 85 10.51 71.60 11.69
CA ASP A 85 9.75 72.84 11.49
C ASP A 85 9.05 72.86 10.13
N LEU A 86 9.65 72.22 9.11
CA LEU A 86 9.10 72.06 7.76
C LEU A 86 8.21 70.81 7.59
N GLY A 87 8.05 70.00 8.64
CA GLY A 87 7.28 68.76 8.58
C GLY A 87 7.87 67.71 7.64
N ILE A 88 9.19 67.69 7.48
CA ILE A 88 9.93 66.73 6.67
C ILE A 88 10.54 65.69 7.64
N ALA A 89 10.33 64.41 7.37
CA ALA A 89 10.95 63.34 8.15
C ALA A 89 12.48 63.41 8.06
N ALA A 90 13.19 63.13 9.16
CA ALA A 90 14.63 63.05 9.09
C ALA A 90 15.05 61.80 8.28
N ALA A 91 16.22 61.87 7.63
CA ALA A 91 16.73 60.73 6.86
C ALA A 91 16.89 59.45 7.70
N ALA A 92 17.10 59.59 9.01
CA ALA A 92 17.19 58.47 9.95
C ALA A 92 15.83 57.78 10.21
N ASP A 93 14.71 58.49 10.01
CA ASP A 93 13.36 57.99 10.26
C ASP A 93 12.77 57.24 9.05
N VAL A 94 13.39 57.39 7.88
CA VAL A 94 12.97 56.73 6.64
C VAL A 94 13.64 55.34 6.56
N PRO A 95 12.88 54.23 6.61
CA PRO A 95 13.45 52.90 6.46
C PRO A 95 14.15 52.74 5.11
N THR A 96 15.41 52.32 5.12
CA THR A 96 16.23 52.05 3.92
C THR A 96 16.36 50.55 3.63
N ARG A 97 15.98 49.70 4.59
CA ARG A 97 16.01 48.23 4.47
C ARG A 97 14.75 47.63 5.07
N VAL A 98 14.30 46.52 4.49
CA VAL A 98 13.12 45.76 4.96
C VAL A 98 13.24 45.35 6.44
N SER A 99 14.45 45.08 6.94
CA SER A 99 14.68 44.73 8.35
C SER A 99 14.39 45.86 9.36
N GLN A 100 14.21 47.10 8.89
CA GLN A 100 13.83 48.24 9.73
C GLN A 100 12.30 48.40 9.81
N LEU A 101 11.55 47.66 8.99
CA LEU A 101 10.10 47.61 9.06
C LEU A 101 9.68 46.65 10.18
N ALA A 102 8.82 47.11 11.07
CA ALA A 102 8.11 46.24 12.01
C ALA A 102 6.89 45.65 11.29
N ASN A 103 6.67 44.33 11.43
CA ASN A 103 5.44 43.71 10.92
C ASN A 103 4.25 44.08 11.82
N ASP A 104 3.08 44.23 11.21
CA ASP A 104 1.83 44.42 11.94
C ASP A 104 1.45 43.15 12.72
N SER A 105 0.64 43.31 13.78
CA SER A 105 0.25 42.23 14.71
C SER A 105 -0.51 41.05 14.10
N GLY A 106 -0.97 41.17 12.85
CA GLY A 106 -1.66 40.11 12.10
C GLY A 106 -0.77 39.24 11.21
N PHE A 107 0.52 39.56 11.07
CA PHE A 107 1.45 38.79 10.24
C PHE A 107 2.30 37.85 11.08
N ALA A 108 2.28 36.56 10.75
CA ALA A 108 3.15 35.58 11.38
C ALA A 108 4.62 35.89 11.06
N VAL A 109 5.49 35.79 12.07
CA VAL A 109 6.94 35.87 11.91
C VAL A 109 7.52 34.49 11.60
N ALA A 110 8.67 34.45 10.94
CA ALA A 110 9.31 33.18 10.51
C ALA A 110 9.46 32.16 11.65
N THR A 111 9.72 32.63 12.88
CA THR A 111 9.82 31.79 14.07
C THR A 111 8.50 31.08 14.39
N THR A 112 7.37 31.81 14.43
CA THR A 112 6.04 31.26 14.73
C THR A 112 5.59 30.28 13.65
N VAL A 113 5.81 30.62 12.37
CA VAL A 113 5.52 29.70 11.25
C VAL A 113 6.31 28.41 11.39
N GLY A 114 7.59 28.49 11.75
CA GLY A 114 8.43 27.30 11.98
C GLY A 114 7.95 26.45 13.16
N GLU A 115 7.55 27.08 14.26
CA GLU A 115 7.01 26.41 15.45
C GLU A 115 5.69 25.70 15.17
N ASP A 116 4.75 26.36 14.47
CA ASP A 116 3.44 25.81 14.11
C ASP A 116 3.58 24.61 13.15
N ILE A 117 4.45 24.73 12.13
CA ILE A 117 4.75 23.63 11.20
C ILE A 117 5.36 22.45 11.98
N ALA A 118 6.37 22.70 12.81
CA ALA A 118 7.04 21.64 13.58
C ALA A 118 6.09 20.93 14.58
N ALA A 119 5.16 21.67 15.19
CA ALA A 119 4.16 21.11 16.10
C ALA A 119 3.15 20.22 15.35
N GLY A 120 2.63 20.71 14.21
CA GLY A 120 1.72 19.94 13.35
C GLY A 120 2.35 18.67 12.81
N ASP A 121 3.59 18.74 12.34
CA ASP A 121 4.35 17.59 11.82
C ASP A 121 4.60 16.54 12.92
N LYS A 122 5.03 16.98 14.11
CA LYS A 122 5.29 16.07 15.23
C LYS A 122 4.00 15.36 15.68
N ALA A 123 2.88 16.07 15.81
CA ALA A 123 1.61 15.48 16.23
C ALA A 123 1.06 14.48 15.21
N THR A 124 1.11 14.85 13.92
CA THR A 124 0.67 14.01 12.80
C THR A 124 1.52 12.75 12.69
N LEU A 125 2.85 12.89 12.77
CA LEU A 125 3.78 11.77 12.72
C LEU A 125 3.61 10.83 13.92
N ALA A 126 3.41 11.36 15.12
CA ALA A 126 3.16 10.55 16.32
C ALA A 126 1.88 9.71 16.18
N SER A 127 0.81 10.32 15.64
CA SER A 127 -0.47 9.64 15.41
C SER A 127 -0.36 8.57 14.32
N ALA A 128 0.31 8.87 13.21
CA ALA A 128 0.55 7.91 12.12
C ALA A 128 1.41 6.72 12.61
N LYS A 129 2.47 6.99 13.38
CA LYS A 129 3.30 5.96 13.99
C LYS A 129 2.49 5.08 14.94
N LYS A 130 1.69 5.68 15.83
CA LYS A 130 0.84 4.92 16.75
C LYS A 130 -0.13 4.01 16.00
N TYR A 131 -0.78 4.51 14.94
CA TYR A 131 -1.66 3.70 14.10
C TYR A 131 -0.91 2.51 13.49
N ALA A 132 0.29 2.74 12.95
CA ALA A 132 1.11 1.67 12.37
C ALA A 132 1.53 0.62 13.43
N ASP A 133 1.97 1.08 14.61
CA ASP A 133 2.38 0.21 15.71
C ASP A 133 1.18 -0.62 16.23
N ASP A 134 0.00 0.01 16.40
CA ASP A 134 -1.23 -0.69 16.81
C ASP A 134 -1.64 -1.75 15.77
N LYS A 135 -1.51 -1.45 14.47
CA LYS A 135 -1.81 -2.41 13.39
C LYS A 135 -0.80 -3.55 13.34
N ALA A 136 0.48 -3.26 13.52
CA ALA A 136 1.53 -4.29 13.57
C ALA A 136 1.33 -5.21 14.78
N ALA A 137 1.00 -4.66 15.94
CA ALA A 137 0.73 -5.43 17.15
C ALA A 137 -0.53 -6.33 17.05
N ALA A 138 -1.50 -5.95 16.22
CA ALA A 138 -2.70 -6.74 15.97
C ALA A 138 -2.48 -7.93 15.01
N ILE A 139 -1.35 -7.97 14.30
CA ILE A 139 -1.00 -9.11 13.44
C ILE A 139 -0.55 -10.26 14.34
N HIS A 140 -1.40 -11.29 14.46
CA HIS A 140 -1.00 -12.55 15.07
C HIS A 140 -0.31 -13.43 14.01
N VAL A 141 1.01 -13.61 14.15
CA VAL A 141 1.78 -14.59 13.38
C VAL A 141 2.06 -15.79 14.29
N PRO A 142 1.46 -16.96 14.03
CA PRO A 142 1.70 -18.18 14.81
C PRO A 142 3.19 -18.54 14.82
N ALA A 143 3.80 -18.67 16.01
CA ALA A 143 5.20 -19.09 16.19
C ALA A 143 5.34 -20.60 16.38
N LYS A 144 4.24 -21.28 16.74
CA LYS A 144 4.17 -22.72 16.95
C LYS A 144 2.94 -23.29 16.27
N VAL A 145 3.03 -24.55 15.82
CA VAL A 145 1.91 -25.26 15.21
C VAL A 145 0.70 -25.35 16.15
N SER A 146 0.92 -25.41 17.47
CA SER A 146 -0.16 -25.43 18.47
C SER A 146 -0.99 -24.14 18.54
N GLU A 147 -0.53 -23.04 17.93
CA GLU A 147 -1.27 -21.79 17.83
C GLU A 147 -2.19 -21.76 16.59
N LEU A 148 -2.06 -22.77 15.72
CA LEU A 148 -2.96 -22.96 14.59
C LEU A 148 -4.19 -23.75 15.03
N THR A 149 -5.37 -23.24 14.70
CA THR A 149 -6.60 -24.01 14.75
C THR A 149 -6.67 -24.87 13.49
N ASN A 150 -6.80 -26.18 13.64
CA ASN A 150 -6.95 -27.08 12.49
C ASN A 150 -8.26 -26.83 11.73
N ASP A 151 -8.22 -27.01 10.42
CA ASP A 151 -9.39 -26.89 9.55
C ASP A 151 -10.42 -27.98 9.85
N SER A 152 -11.68 -27.71 9.47
CA SER A 152 -12.73 -28.71 9.48
C SER A 152 -12.36 -29.89 8.58
N GLY A 153 -12.37 -31.10 9.14
CA GLY A 153 -11.97 -32.33 8.44
C GLY A 153 -10.50 -32.72 8.63
N TYR A 154 -9.71 -31.96 9.40
CA TYR A 154 -8.40 -32.45 9.84
C TYR A 154 -8.57 -33.71 10.71
N GLN A 155 -7.92 -34.80 10.31
CA GLN A 155 -7.91 -36.05 11.07
C GLN A 155 -6.67 -36.10 11.95
N THR A 156 -6.88 -36.35 13.24
CA THR A 156 -5.77 -36.61 14.16
C THR A 156 -5.21 -38.02 13.93
N SER A 157 -3.99 -38.28 14.42
CA SER A 157 -3.43 -39.64 14.40
C SER A 157 -4.34 -40.65 15.12
N ALA A 158 -5.10 -40.21 16.13
CA ALA A 158 -6.07 -41.04 16.83
C ALA A 158 -7.29 -41.38 15.94
N ASP A 159 -7.79 -40.42 15.17
CA ASP A 159 -8.91 -40.64 14.24
C ASP A 159 -8.51 -41.64 13.14
N VAL A 160 -7.30 -41.48 12.59
CA VAL A 160 -6.75 -42.41 11.60
C VAL A 160 -6.57 -43.80 12.20
N GLN A 161 -5.99 -43.91 13.39
CA GLN A 161 -5.79 -45.19 14.08
C GLN A 161 -7.12 -45.91 14.32
N SER A 162 -8.14 -45.21 14.81
CA SER A 162 -9.48 -45.76 15.04
C SER A 162 -10.12 -46.28 13.75
N SER A 163 -10.01 -45.53 12.65
CA SER A 163 -10.53 -45.96 11.35
C SER A 163 -9.81 -47.20 10.82
N VAL A 164 -8.49 -47.26 10.98
CA VAL A 164 -7.68 -48.42 10.56
C VAL A 164 -8.03 -49.64 11.41
N ASP A 165 -8.09 -49.49 12.73
CA ASP A 165 -8.42 -50.60 13.63
C ASP A 165 -9.83 -51.15 13.35
N GLY A 166 -10.80 -50.29 13.05
CA GLY A 166 -12.14 -50.70 12.63
C GLY A 166 -12.13 -51.51 11.34
N ALA A 167 -11.42 -51.04 10.31
CA ALA A 167 -11.31 -51.73 9.02
C ALA A 167 -10.59 -53.08 9.15
N VAL A 168 -9.49 -53.12 9.90
CA VAL A 168 -8.71 -54.34 10.16
C VAL A 168 -9.52 -55.34 10.97
N GLY A 169 -10.26 -54.87 11.99
CA GLY A 169 -11.16 -55.70 12.78
C GLY A 169 -12.25 -56.36 11.93
N ALA A 170 -12.89 -55.59 11.05
CA ALA A 170 -13.89 -56.11 10.13
C ALA A 170 -13.30 -57.16 9.18
N ALA A 171 -12.17 -56.86 8.53
CA ALA A 171 -11.50 -57.78 7.62
C ALA A 171 -11.07 -59.09 8.31
N LYS A 172 -10.59 -59.00 9.56
CA LYS A 172 -10.23 -60.19 10.36
C LYS A 172 -11.45 -61.07 10.65
N SER A 173 -12.58 -60.45 10.99
CA SER A 173 -13.84 -61.17 11.26
C SER A 173 -14.37 -61.87 10.00
N GLU A 174 -14.32 -61.20 8.86
CA GLU A 174 -14.72 -61.77 7.56
C GLU A 174 -13.81 -62.95 7.17
N LEU A 175 -12.49 -62.78 7.30
CA LEU A 175 -11.52 -63.83 7.03
C LEU A 175 -11.72 -65.04 7.93
N GLN A 176 -11.92 -64.84 9.23
CA GLN A 176 -12.17 -65.92 10.18
C GLN A 176 -13.44 -66.70 9.82
N SER A 177 -14.51 -66.00 9.47
CA SER A 177 -15.78 -66.63 9.03
C SER A 177 -15.59 -67.45 7.75
N ALA A 178 -14.81 -66.94 6.78
CA ALA A 178 -14.50 -67.65 5.54
C ALA A 178 -13.68 -68.92 5.79
N ILE A 179 -12.67 -68.84 6.67
CA ILE A 179 -11.85 -70.00 7.07
C ILE A 179 -12.70 -71.06 7.76
N GLU A 180 -13.52 -70.67 8.75
CA GLU A 180 -14.40 -71.59 9.48
C GLU A 180 -15.38 -72.30 8.53
N SER A 181 -15.95 -71.56 7.57
CA SER A 181 -16.82 -72.12 6.53
C SER A 181 -16.08 -73.12 5.63
N ALA A 182 -14.88 -72.76 5.15
CA ALA A 182 -14.08 -73.60 4.28
C ALA A 182 -13.66 -74.91 4.97
N VAL A 183 -13.10 -74.82 6.18
CA VAL A 183 -12.63 -75.99 6.95
C VAL A 183 -13.78 -76.90 7.37
N SER A 184 -14.91 -76.33 7.82
CA SER A 184 -16.08 -77.12 8.23
C SER A 184 -16.68 -77.90 7.05
N SER A 185 -16.60 -77.41 5.82
CA SER A 185 -17.33 -78.01 4.70
C SER A 185 -16.87 -79.41 4.25
N THR A 186 -15.59 -79.76 4.44
CA THR A 186 -14.98 -80.92 3.75
C THR A 186 -14.82 -82.16 4.65
N TYR A 187 -14.46 -82.01 5.92
CA TYR A 187 -14.21 -83.14 6.85
C TYR A 187 -14.74 -82.82 8.25
N LYS A 188 -15.88 -83.39 8.60
CA LYS A 188 -16.63 -83.09 9.84
C LYS A 188 -16.62 -84.31 10.76
N PRO A 189 -15.79 -84.36 11.82
CA PRO A 189 -15.84 -85.48 12.77
C PRO A 189 -17.22 -85.52 13.43
N ALA A 190 -17.93 -86.64 13.26
CA ALA A 190 -19.30 -86.81 13.77
C ALA A 190 -19.38 -87.82 14.94
N GLY A 191 -18.21 -88.33 15.37
CA GLY A 191 -18.07 -89.23 16.52
C GLY A 191 -18.11 -90.70 16.13
N SER A 192 -18.37 -91.55 17.12
CA SER A 192 -18.47 -93.01 16.95
C SER A 192 -19.92 -93.45 17.05
N VAL A 193 -20.38 -94.32 16.14
CA VAL A 193 -21.75 -94.84 16.13
C VAL A 193 -21.79 -96.31 15.72
N ALA A 194 -22.80 -97.04 16.19
CA ALA A 194 -23.11 -98.38 15.67
C ALA A 194 -23.54 -98.29 14.20
N PHE A 195 -23.26 -99.33 13.41
CA PHE A 195 -23.57 -99.33 11.97
C PHE A 195 -25.07 -99.10 11.70
N ALA A 196 -25.93 -99.75 12.47
CA ALA A 196 -27.39 -99.61 12.38
C ALA A 196 -27.89 -98.20 12.76
N SER A 197 -27.06 -97.40 13.43
CA SER A 197 -27.37 -96.04 13.86
C SER A 197 -26.75 -94.97 12.94
N LEU A 198 -26.09 -95.36 11.85
CA LEU A 198 -25.67 -94.41 10.84
C LEU A 198 -26.90 -93.67 10.29
N PRO A 199 -26.86 -92.33 10.21
CA PRO A 199 -27.97 -91.59 9.63
C PRO A 199 -28.10 -91.88 8.13
N ALA A 200 -29.24 -91.56 7.54
CA ALA A 200 -29.39 -91.66 6.09
C ALA A 200 -28.39 -90.70 5.39
N PRO A 201 -27.65 -91.15 4.35
CA PRO A 201 -26.85 -90.25 3.53
C PRO A 201 -27.70 -89.12 2.97
N SER A 202 -27.25 -87.89 3.16
CA SER A 202 -27.98 -86.70 2.70
C SER A 202 -27.05 -85.48 2.69
N LYS A 203 -27.50 -84.39 2.07
CA LYS A 203 -26.82 -83.09 2.10
C LYS A 203 -26.50 -82.62 3.53
N ALA A 204 -27.37 -82.91 4.51
CA ALA A 204 -27.17 -82.55 5.91
C ALA A 204 -26.03 -83.34 6.58
N ASN A 205 -25.67 -84.50 6.04
CA ASN A 205 -24.60 -85.35 6.53
C ASN A 205 -23.33 -85.27 5.67
N LEU A 206 -23.34 -84.55 4.54
CA LEU A 206 -22.17 -84.39 3.67
C LEU A 206 -20.92 -83.95 4.46
N GLY A 207 -19.82 -84.68 4.27
CA GLY A 207 -18.54 -84.48 4.93
C GLY A 207 -18.47 -85.03 6.35
N LYS A 208 -19.58 -85.52 6.94
CA LYS A 208 -19.56 -86.15 8.26
C LYS A 208 -18.81 -87.48 8.21
N VAL A 209 -17.85 -87.62 9.11
CA VAL A 209 -17.04 -88.82 9.29
C VAL A 209 -17.42 -89.50 10.59
N TYR A 210 -17.88 -90.73 10.48
CA TYR A 210 -18.26 -91.57 11.62
C TYR A 210 -17.26 -92.70 11.76
N ASN A 211 -16.84 -92.96 12.99
CA ASN A 211 -16.14 -94.18 13.35
C ASN A 211 -17.18 -95.26 13.68
N VAL A 212 -17.29 -96.30 12.86
CA VAL A 212 -18.31 -97.34 13.06
C VAL A 212 -17.85 -98.32 14.14
N THR A 213 -18.61 -98.46 15.23
CA THR A 213 -18.17 -99.21 16.43
C THR A 213 -18.29 -100.72 16.31
N ASP A 214 -19.06 -101.20 15.33
CA ASP A 214 -19.30 -102.62 15.08
C ASP A 214 -18.66 -103.06 13.76
N ALA A 215 -18.36 -104.35 13.62
CA ALA A 215 -18.13 -104.90 12.30
C ALA A 215 -19.43 -104.82 11.50
N PHE A 216 -19.35 -104.51 10.21
CA PHE A 216 -20.53 -104.29 9.38
C PHE A 216 -20.34 -104.78 7.95
N THR A 217 -21.47 -104.97 7.26
CA THR A 217 -21.51 -105.24 5.84
C THR A 217 -22.19 -104.07 5.13
N THR A 218 -21.56 -103.54 4.08
CA THR A 218 -22.09 -102.40 3.32
C THR A 218 -23.46 -102.71 2.72
N THR A 219 -24.28 -101.66 2.59
CA THR A 219 -25.59 -101.70 1.94
C THR A 219 -25.55 -100.92 0.61
N ALA A 220 -26.68 -100.85 -0.11
CA ALA A 220 -26.78 -100.05 -1.33
C ALA A 220 -26.53 -98.54 -1.12
N SER A 221 -26.51 -98.08 0.14
CA SER A 221 -26.20 -96.70 0.51
C SER A 221 -24.70 -96.39 0.53
N PHE A 222 -23.83 -97.36 0.18
CA PHE A 222 -22.37 -97.22 0.15
C PHE A 222 -21.83 -97.11 -1.28
N VAL A 223 -20.76 -96.34 -1.46
CA VAL A 223 -20.10 -96.14 -2.76
C VAL A 223 -19.62 -97.45 -3.37
N ASP A 224 -19.08 -98.36 -2.55
CA ASP A 224 -18.61 -99.69 -2.95
C ASP A 224 -19.75 -100.70 -3.26
N GLY A 225 -21.00 -100.29 -3.10
CA GLY A 225 -22.16 -101.17 -3.21
C GLY A 225 -22.36 -102.07 -1.98
N ALA A 226 -23.37 -102.94 -2.05
CA ALA A 226 -23.75 -103.82 -0.96
C ALA A 226 -22.90 -105.10 -0.91
N GLY A 227 -22.61 -105.61 0.29
CA GLY A 227 -22.02 -106.94 0.49
C GLY A 227 -20.56 -106.97 0.96
N GLN A 228 -19.90 -105.81 1.10
CA GLN A 228 -18.51 -105.72 1.55
C GLN A 228 -18.44 -105.66 3.08
N THR A 229 -17.66 -106.54 3.71
CA THR A 229 -17.52 -106.58 5.17
C THR A 229 -16.30 -105.81 5.64
N TYR A 230 -16.49 -104.96 6.65
CA TYR A 230 -15.44 -104.16 7.28
C TYR A 230 -15.39 -104.41 8.80
N PRO A 231 -14.19 -104.40 9.42
CA PRO A 231 -14.06 -104.60 10.86
C PRO A 231 -14.57 -103.39 11.66
N LYS A 232 -14.84 -103.60 12.95
CA LYS A 232 -15.12 -102.51 13.89
C LYS A 232 -13.99 -101.47 13.89
N GLY A 233 -14.35 -100.21 14.08
CA GLY A 233 -13.42 -99.08 14.05
C GLY A 233 -13.14 -98.52 12.65
N THR A 234 -13.86 -99.01 11.62
CA THR A 234 -13.73 -98.47 10.26
C THR A 234 -14.43 -97.12 10.16
N ASN A 235 -13.72 -96.12 9.63
CA ASN A 235 -14.28 -94.79 9.39
C ASN A 235 -15.08 -94.77 8.09
N VAL A 236 -16.23 -94.11 8.11
CA VAL A 236 -17.05 -93.87 6.92
C VAL A 236 -17.37 -92.39 6.80
N VAL A 237 -17.35 -91.85 5.58
CA VAL A 237 -17.66 -90.45 5.29
C VAL A 237 -18.84 -90.35 4.35
N CYS A 238 -19.76 -89.42 4.60
CA CYS A 238 -20.84 -89.15 3.64
C CYS A 238 -20.30 -88.28 2.51
N VAL A 239 -20.33 -88.79 1.28
CA VAL A 239 -19.87 -88.10 0.07
C VAL A 239 -21.04 -87.81 -0.87
N ASN A 240 -20.87 -86.82 -1.74
CA ASN A 240 -21.79 -86.55 -2.84
C ASN A 240 -21.23 -87.21 -4.11
N THR A 241 -21.89 -88.25 -4.61
CA THR A 241 -21.43 -89.02 -5.77
C THR A 241 -21.93 -88.46 -7.10
N SER A 242 -23.03 -87.67 -7.11
CA SER A 242 -23.61 -87.18 -8.36
C SER A 242 -24.46 -85.90 -8.24
N GLY A 243 -23.99 -84.88 -7.51
CA GLY A 243 -24.67 -83.60 -7.29
C GLY A 243 -25.89 -83.67 -6.36
N THR A 244 -26.76 -84.68 -6.56
CA THR A 244 -27.99 -84.93 -5.80
C THR A 244 -27.95 -86.24 -5.00
N THR A 245 -26.99 -87.13 -5.26
CA THR A 245 -26.89 -88.45 -4.61
C THR A 245 -25.82 -88.43 -3.54
N TYR A 246 -26.18 -88.92 -2.35
CA TYR A 246 -25.29 -89.00 -1.20
C TYR A 246 -25.12 -90.45 -0.79
N MET A 247 -23.88 -90.85 -0.51
CA MET A 247 -23.54 -92.22 -0.16
C MET A 247 -22.48 -92.23 0.95
N TRP A 248 -22.38 -93.34 1.67
CA TRP A 248 -21.28 -93.59 2.58
C TRP A 248 -20.08 -94.13 1.80
N ASP A 249 -18.95 -93.44 1.90
CA ASP A 249 -17.65 -93.90 1.40
C ASP A 249 -16.85 -94.48 2.58
N VAL A 250 -16.27 -95.65 2.39
CA VAL A 250 -15.52 -96.33 3.44
C VAL A 250 -14.06 -95.88 3.35
N LEU A 251 -13.56 -95.26 4.42
CA LEU A 251 -12.16 -94.81 4.50
C LEU A 251 -11.26 -95.97 4.96
N ALA A 252 -11.34 -97.10 4.26
CA ALA A 252 -10.50 -98.26 4.48
C ALA A 252 -9.82 -98.67 3.16
N GLY A 253 -8.52 -98.95 3.21
CA GLY A 253 -7.83 -99.57 2.10
C GLY A 253 -8.09 -101.07 2.10
N MET A 254 -8.73 -101.60 1.06
CA MET A 254 -8.68 -103.03 0.76
C MET A 254 -7.40 -103.30 -0.03
N VAL A 255 -6.54 -104.19 0.46
CA VAL A 255 -5.39 -104.68 -0.32
C VAL A 255 -5.92 -105.78 -1.24
N ASP A 256 -5.81 -105.58 -2.55
CA ASP A 256 -6.13 -106.62 -3.53
C ASP A 256 -5.08 -107.74 -3.45
N LEU A 257 -5.50 -108.88 -2.90
CA LEU A 257 -4.68 -110.09 -2.82
C LEU A 257 -5.08 -111.13 -3.88
N SER A 258 -5.96 -110.79 -4.83
CA SER A 258 -6.34 -111.68 -5.93
C SER A 258 -5.18 -112.20 -6.80
N PRO A 259 -4.04 -111.49 -6.99
CA PRO A 259 -2.90 -112.06 -7.71
C PRO A 259 -2.07 -113.05 -6.88
N TYR A 260 -2.34 -113.21 -5.59
CA TYR A 260 -1.63 -114.15 -4.73
C TYR A 260 -2.42 -115.46 -4.58
N LEU A 261 -1.71 -116.59 -4.60
CA LEU A 261 -2.30 -117.91 -4.37
C LEU A 261 -2.92 -117.99 -2.97
N LYS A 262 -4.13 -118.54 -2.83
CA LYS A 262 -4.71 -118.79 -1.51
C LYS A 262 -3.97 -119.94 -0.85
N SER A 263 -3.92 -119.96 0.49
CA SER A 263 -3.30 -121.03 1.26
C SER A 263 -3.88 -122.42 0.96
N ALA A 264 -5.17 -122.47 0.59
CA ALA A 264 -5.87 -123.69 0.19
C ALA A 264 -5.50 -124.19 -1.22
N ASP A 265 -4.92 -123.33 -2.06
CA ASP A 265 -4.51 -123.63 -3.43
C ASP A 265 -3.03 -124.05 -3.51
N LEU A 266 -2.30 -124.05 -2.39
CA LEU A 266 -0.94 -124.62 -2.32
C LEU A 266 -1.02 -126.15 -2.35
N SER A 267 -0.45 -126.75 -3.39
CA SER A 267 -0.13 -128.19 -3.40
C SER A 267 1.26 -128.42 -2.82
N THR A 268 1.43 -129.50 -2.05
CA THR A 268 2.74 -129.93 -1.56
C THR A 268 3.58 -130.40 -2.74
N VAL A 269 4.80 -129.86 -2.88
CA VAL A 269 5.77 -130.31 -3.88
C VAL A 269 6.03 -131.81 -3.69
N THR A 270 5.86 -132.61 -4.75
CA THR A 270 6.16 -134.03 -4.71
C THR A 270 7.63 -134.29 -5.04
N ASN A 271 8.18 -135.45 -4.66
CA ASN A 271 9.55 -135.82 -5.05
C ASN A 271 9.73 -135.83 -6.58
N ALA A 272 8.68 -136.20 -7.34
CA ALA A 272 8.71 -136.17 -8.80
C ALA A 272 8.80 -134.74 -9.36
N ASP A 273 8.19 -133.76 -8.69
CA ASP A 273 8.31 -132.35 -9.09
C ASP A 273 9.71 -131.80 -8.83
N ILE A 274 10.41 -132.27 -7.77
CA ILE A 274 11.80 -131.90 -7.45
C ILE A 274 12.76 -132.52 -8.47
N ASP A 275 12.57 -133.81 -8.79
CA ASP A 275 13.41 -134.55 -9.73
C ASP A 275 13.34 -133.96 -11.16
N ALA A 276 12.24 -133.28 -11.51
CA ALA A 276 12.06 -132.60 -12.80
C ALA A 276 12.71 -131.20 -12.89
N MET A 277 13.26 -130.67 -11.78
CA MET A 277 13.92 -129.35 -11.74
C MET A 277 15.45 -129.42 -11.89
N PHE A 278 16.02 -130.62 -11.92
CA PHE A 278 17.44 -130.90 -12.15
C PHE A 278 17.64 -131.72 -13.42
#